data_AF-A0A4V0XQB3-F1
#
_entry.id   AF-A0A4V0XQB3-F1
#
_cell.length_a   1.000
_cell.length_b   1.000
_cell.length_c   1.000
_cell.angle_alpha   90.00
_cell.angle_beta   90.00
_cell.angle_gamma   90.00
#
_symmetry.space_group_name_H-M   'P 1'
#
loop_
_entity.id
_entity.type
_entity.pdbx_description
1 polymer ?
#
loop_
_entity_poly.entity_id
_entity_poly.type
_entity_poly.pdbx_seq_one_letter_code
_entity_poly.pdbx_strand_id
1 'polypeptide(L)'
;MKYLVIFLILIGTVGFSFALESKEITLDDPFMIKIHQTLSVDNLAVTFSKIEDSRCPSDVTCVWEGRASVTLDIYDQKQHQTIMLTTGENTTSYVDSYKINLIDILPYPTSSKDISEEYVATISVSKNKNEIVLPPLKQSKNGVKSDLVSCRPWLVLIIKNTDSSPACVKLETKARLFERGWTTDTT
;
A
#
# COMPACT_ATOMS: atom_id res chain seq x y z
N MET A 1 34.19 69.75 -21.64
CA MET A 1 33.83 69.47 -20.23
C MET A 1 33.02 68.19 -20.20
N LYS A 2 33.38 67.27 -19.30
CA LYS A 2 32.86 65.90 -19.15
C LYS A 2 31.38 65.92 -18.75
N TYR A 3 30.50 65.35 -19.58
CA TYR A 3 29.18 64.89 -19.12
C TYR A 3 29.23 63.37 -19.02
N LEU A 4 29.25 62.90 -17.77
CA LEU A 4 29.23 61.50 -17.37
C LEU A 4 27.77 61.01 -17.48
N VAL A 5 27.45 60.30 -18.57
CA VAL A 5 26.15 59.63 -18.72
C VAL A 5 26.24 58.26 -18.06
N ILE A 6 25.66 58.14 -16.87
CA ILE A 6 25.51 56.87 -16.14
C ILE A 6 24.32 56.13 -16.76
N PHE A 7 24.58 55.02 -17.45
CA PHE A 7 23.55 54.09 -17.90
C PHE A 7 23.14 53.19 -16.72
N LEU A 8 22.02 53.52 -16.07
CA LEU A 8 21.33 52.67 -15.10
C LEU A 8 20.65 51.52 -15.86
N ILE A 9 21.34 50.38 -16.00
CA ILE A 9 20.70 49.15 -16.45
C ILE A 9 20.06 48.49 -15.21
N LEU A 10 18.76 48.73 -15.07
CA LEU A 10 17.86 47.96 -14.20
C LEU A 10 17.78 46.53 -14.73
N ILE A 11 18.75 45.68 -14.38
CA ILE A 11 18.60 44.23 -14.52
C ILE A 11 17.72 43.78 -13.36
N GLY A 12 16.41 43.92 -13.53
CA GLY A 12 15.45 43.25 -12.67
C GLY A 12 15.64 41.74 -12.84
N THR A 13 16.45 41.13 -11.98
CA THR A 13 16.50 39.69 -11.84
C THR A 13 15.14 39.27 -11.28
N VAL A 14 14.20 38.96 -12.18
CA VAL A 14 12.96 38.30 -11.80
C VAL A 14 13.38 36.90 -11.38
N GLY A 15 13.63 36.74 -10.08
CA GLY A 15 13.88 35.46 -9.45
C GLY A 15 12.63 34.63 -9.62
N PHE A 16 12.56 33.85 -10.69
CA PHE A 16 11.53 32.84 -10.88
C PHE A 16 11.90 31.69 -9.94
N SER A 17 11.47 31.80 -8.68
CA SER A 17 11.46 30.66 -7.77
C SER A 17 10.48 29.64 -8.32
N PHE A 18 10.99 28.67 -9.07
CA PHE A 18 10.28 27.42 -9.31
C PHE A 18 10.20 26.69 -7.97
N ALA A 19 9.12 26.93 -7.21
CA ALA A 19 8.76 26.03 -6.13
C ALA A 19 8.41 24.68 -6.78
N LEU A 20 9.23 23.64 -6.53
CA LEU A 20 8.87 22.28 -6.88
C LEU A 20 7.69 21.88 -6.00
N GLU A 21 6.51 21.82 -6.60
CA GLU A 21 5.32 21.30 -5.94
C GLU A 21 5.42 19.77 -5.91
N SER A 22 5.77 19.20 -4.74
CA SER A 22 5.80 17.76 -4.56
C SER A 22 4.36 17.25 -4.48
N LYS A 23 3.94 16.47 -5.48
CA LYS A 23 2.65 15.75 -5.42
C LYS A 23 2.66 14.83 -4.20
N GLU A 24 1.82 15.12 -3.21
CA GLU A 24 1.66 14.24 -2.07
C GLU A 24 1.02 12.92 -2.53
N ILE A 25 1.61 11.81 -2.08
CA ILE A 25 1.13 10.47 -2.37
C ILE A 25 0.10 10.10 -1.29
N THR A 26 -1.11 9.78 -1.75
CA THR A 26 -2.25 9.43 -0.92
C THR A 26 -2.48 7.93 -0.91
N LEU A 27 -3.16 7.44 0.13
CA LEU A 27 -3.64 6.06 0.18
C LEU A 27 -4.67 5.82 -0.92
N ASP A 28 -4.82 4.54 -1.29
CA ASP A 28 -5.74 4.01 -2.30
C ASP A 28 -5.44 4.43 -3.76
N ASP A 29 -4.70 5.51 -3.97
CA ASP A 29 -4.29 5.97 -5.30
C ASP A 29 -3.03 5.24 -5.81
N PRO A 30 -3.03 4.76 -7.06
CA PRO A 30 -1.83 4.26 -7.70
C PRO A 30 -0.76 5.35 -7.86
N PHE A 31 0.49 5.01 -7.57
CA PHE A 31 1.64 5.88 -7.80
C PHE A 31 2.81 5.09 -8.39
N MET A 32 3.71 5.83 -9.03
CA MET A 32 4.90 5.30 -9.68
C MET A 32 6.11 5.46 -8.77
N ILE A 33 6.90 4.39 -8.64
CA ILE A 33 8.18 4.38 -7.92
C ILE A 33 9.27 3.86 -8.86
N LYS A 34 10.34 4.65 -9.03
CA LYS A 34 11.51 4.24 -9.82
C LYS A 34 12.38 3.27 -9.02
N ILE A 35 13.09 2.36 -9.67
CA ILE A 35 14.09 1.52 -9.00
C ILE A 35 15.09 2.39 -8.23
N HIS A 36 15.45 1.92 -7.03
CA HIS A 36 16.26 2.61 -6.02
C HIS A 36 15.65 3.89 -5.43
N GLN A 37 14.42 4.26 -5.80
CA GLN A 37 13.70 5.37 -5.19
C GLN A 37 12.99 4.93 -3.91
N THR A 38 12.94 5.85 -2.94
CA THR A 38 12.08 5.73 -1.74
C THR A 38 10.98 6.78 -1.80
N LEU A 39 9.74 6.37 -1.54
CA LEU A 39 8.57 7.25 -1.46
C LEU A 39 7.85 7.06 -0.14
N SER A 40 7.33 8.15 0.42
CA SER A 40 6.53 8.12 1.64
C SER A 40 5.03 8.10 1.31
N VAL A 41 4.29 7.18 1.93
CA VAL A 41 2.84 7.06 1.82
C VAL A 41 2.25 6.72 3.18
N ASP A 42 1.38 7.58 3.70
CA ASP A 42 0.93 7.55 5.09
C ASP A 42 2.13 7.49 6.07
N ASN A 43 2.27 6.41 6.85
CA ASN A 43 3.37 6.24 7.80
C ASN A 43 4.45 5.26 7.29
N LEU A 44 4.42 4.91 6.01
CA LEU A 44 5.38 4.00 5.39
C LEU A 44 6.39 4.77 4.54
N ALA A 45 7.65 4.35 4.60
CA ALA A 45 8.63 4.62 3.54
C ALA A 45 8.82 3.33 2.73
N VAL A 46 8.48 3.40 1.45
CA VAL A 46 8.54 2.26 0.51
C VAL A 46 9.68 2.50 -0.46
N THR A 47 10.60 1.54 -0.55
CA THR A 47 11.76 1.58 -1.46
C THR A 47 11.64 0.47 -2.47
N PHE A 48 11.79 0.78 -3.76
CA PHE A 48 11.92 -0.23 -4.80
C PHE A 48 13.38 -0.67 -4.93
N SER A 49 13.77 -1.76 -4.27
CA SER A 49 15.19 -2.09 -4.08
C SER A 49 15.78 -3.02 -5.13
N LYS A 50 14.98 -3.92 -5.71
CA LYS A 50 15.47 -4.89 -6.71
C LYS A 50 14.38 -5.30 -7.68
N ILE A 51 14.76 -5.60 -8.91
CA ILE A 51 13.90 -6.26 -9.89
C ILE A 51 14.54 -7.54 -10.42
N GLU A 52 13.71 -8.55 -10.65
CA GLU A 52 14.02 -9.75 -11.41
C GLU A 52 13.04 -9.83 -12.59
N ASP A 53 13.52 -9.48 -13.79
CA ASP A 53 12.70 -9.47 -14.99
C ASP A 53 13.06 -10.63 -15.92
N SER A 54 12.12 -11.54 -16.06
CA SER A 54 12.18 -12.69 -16.98
C SER A 54 11.08 -12.61 -18.05
N ARG A 55 10.47 -11.45 -18.23
CA ARG A 55 9.48 -11.22 -19.29
C ARG A 55 10.16 -11.41 -20.64
N CYS A 56 9.44 -12.05 -21.56
CA CYS A 56 9.87 -12.19 -22.93
C CYS A 56 10.14 -10.82 -23.54
N PRO A 57 11.30 -10.53 -24.16
CA PRO A 57 11.46 -9.28 -24.88
C PRO A 57 10.38 -9.10 -25.97
N SER A 58 9.85 -7.89 -26.14
CA SER A 58 8.72 -7.66 -27.06
C SER A 58 9.08 -7.82 -28.54
N ASP A 59 10.37 -7.89 -28.86
CA ASP A 59 10.95 -7.96 -30.21
C ASP A 59 11.44 -9.37 -30.58
N VAL A 60 11.08 -10.40 -29.79
CA VAL A 60 11.44 -11.80 -30.06
C VAL A 60 10.23 -12.74 -29.93
N THR A 61 10.36 -13.95 -30.47
CA THR A 61 9.36 -15.01 -30.29
C THR A 61 9.68 -15.84 -29.05
N CYS A 62 8.75 -15.91 -28.10
CA CYS A 62 8.92 -16.73 -26.90
C CYS A 62 8.16 -18.05 -26.89
N VAL A 63 8.73 -18.99 -26.16
CA VAL A 63 8.13 -20.31 -25.87
C VAL A 63 7.34 -20.30 -24.57
N TRP A 64 7.66 -19.40 -23.64
CA TRP A 64 7.05 -19.31 -22.29
C TRP A 64 6.70 -17.85 -21.95
N GLU A 65 5.70 -17.67 -21.09
CA GLU A 65 5.07 -16.36 -20.83
C GLU A 65 5.87 -15.40 -19.93
N GLY A 66 6.89 -15.86 -19.21
CA GLY A 66 7.81 -15.01 -18.43
C GLY A 66 7.11 -14.19 -17.33
N ARG A 67 7.88 -13.52 -16.46
CA ARG A 67 7.32 -12.67 -15.39
C ARG A 67 8.33 -11.67 -14.86
N ALA A 68 7.84 -10.60 -14.25
CA ALA A 68 8.67 -9.65 -13.52
C ALA A 68 8.31 -9.65 -12.03
N SER A 69 9.34 -9.67 -11.20
CA SER A 69 9.24 -9.61 -9.74
C SER A 69 9.96 -8.38 -9.20
N VAL A 70 9.27 -7.58 -8.39
CA VAL A 70 9.87 -6.44 -7.69
C VAL A 70 10.03 -6.77 -6.22
N THR A 71 11.17 -6.38 -5.67
CA THR A 71 11.43 -6.37 -4.23
C THR A 71 11.18 -4.96 -3.71
N LEU A 72 10.32 -4.86 -2.69
CA LEU A 72 10.04 -3.62 -1.99
C LEU A 72 10.51 -3.73 -0.55
N ASP A 73 11.34 -2.78 -0.12
CA ASP A 73 11.72 -2.61 1.27
C ASP A 73 10.82 -1.56 1.92
N ILE A 74 10.13 -1.97 2.98
CA ILE A 74 9.10 -1.19 3.64
C ILE A 74 9.55 -0.91 5.05
N TYR A 75 9.66 0.38 5.36
CA TYR A 75 9.96 0.87 6.70
C TYR A 75 8.72 1.53 7.27
N ASP A 76 8.35 1.13 8.47
CA ASP A 76 7.46 1.92 9.34
C ASP A 76 8.26 2.46 10.54
N GLN A 77 7.59 3.08 11.51
CA GLN A 77 8.27 3.67 12.67
C GLN A 77 8.94 2.66 13.62
N LYS A 78 8.74 1.35 13.41
CA LYS A 78 9.14 0.27 14.33
C LYS A 78 9.91 -0.85 13.66
N GLN A 79 9.69 -1.12 12.37
CA GLN A 79 10.20 -2.31 11.70
C GLN A 79 10.54 -2.06 10.23
N HIS A 80 11.38 -2.95 9.72
CA HIS A 80 11.76 -3.07 8.33
C HIS A 80 11.27 -4.43 7.81
N GLN A 81 10.52 -4.44 6.72
CA GLN A 81 10.04 -5.65 6.06
C GLN A 81 10.38 -5.61 4.57
N THR A 82 10.84 -6.74 4.04
CA THR A 82 11.11 -6.91 2.61
C THR A 82 10.03 -7.82 2.02
N ILE A 83 9.33 -7.35 0.99
CA ILE A 83 8.32 -8.14 0.26
C ILE A 83 8.72 -8.29 -1.21
N MET A 84 8.27 -9.37 -1.84
CA MET A 84 8.41 -9.58 -3.28
C MET A 84 7.04 -9.70 -3.92
N LEU A 85 6.78 -8.91 -4.95
CA LEU A 85 5.55 -8.93 -5.73
C LEU A 85 5.84 -9.33 -7.17
N THR A 86 5.06 -10.26 -7.72
CA THR A 86 5.29 -10.84 -9.04
C THR A 86 4.08 -10.67 -9.95
N THR A 87 4.29 -10.18 -11.17
CA THR A 87 3.24 -10.04 -12.19
C THR A 87 2.62 -11.40 -12.54
N GLY A 88 1.29 -11.48 -12.61
CA GLY A 88 0.56 -12.70 -13.01
C GLY A 88 0.47 -13.80 -11.93
N GLU A 89 1.09 -13.61 -10.77
CA GLU A 89 1.07 -14.58 -9.66
C GLU A 89 0.75 -13.90 -8.32
N ASN A 90 1.77 -13.44 -7.60
CA ASN A 90 1.63 -12.82 -6.28
C ASN A 90 1.76 -11.30 -6.37
N THR A 91 0.74 -10.63 -6.91
CA THR A 91 0.75 -9.17 -7.09
C THR A 91 0.40 -8.39 -5.82
N THR A 92 -0.01 -9.06 -4.75
CA THR A 92 -0.47 -8.42 -3.51
C THR A 92 0.29 -8.96 -2.31
N SER A 93 0.68 -8.08 -1.38
CA SER A 93 1.20 -8.45 -0.06
C SER A 93 0.57 -7.59 1.04
N TYR A 94 0.64 -8.09 2.26
CA TYR A 94 0.14 -7.42 3.46
C TYR A 94 1.29 -7.15 4.41
N VAL A 95 1.43 -5.89 4.80
CA VAL A 95 2.43 -5.43 5.76
C VAL A 95 1.67 -4.66 6.84
N ASP A 96 1.59 -5.24 8.04
CA ASP A 96 0.73 -4.78 9.13
C ASP A 96 -0.71 -4.47 8.65
N SER A 97 -1.11 -3.22 8.84
CA SER A 97 -2.43 -2.68 8.49
C SER A 97 -2.52 -2.20 7.05
N TYR A 98 -1.56 -2.53 6.20
CA TYR A 98 -1.53 -2.11 4.80
C TYR A 98 -1.62 -3.30 3.86
N LYS A 99 -2.33 -3.07 2.76
CA LYS A 99 -2.37 -3.91 1.57
C LYS A 99 -1.61 -3.18 0.46
N ILE A 100 -0.59 -3.81 -0.07
CA ILE A 100 0.27 -3.27 -1.12
C ILE A 100 0.05 -4.11 -2.37
N ASN A 101 -0.32 -3.46 -3.47
CA ASN A 101 -0.54 -4.12 -4.76
C ASN A 101 0.45 -3.60 -5.80
N LEU A 102 1.02 -4.52 -6.56
CA LEU A 102 1.72 -4.27 -7.81
C LEU A 102 0.69 -4.22 -8.93
N ILE A 103 0.66 -3.10 -9.66
CA ILE A 103 -0.26 -2.87 -10.77
C ILE A 103 0.46 -3.11 -12.09
N ASP A 104 1.64 -2.51 -12.27
CA ASP A 104 2.40 -2.62 -13.52
C ASP A 104 3.89 -2.36 -13.30
N ILE A 105 4.72 -2.75 -14.25
CA ILE A 105 6.17 -2.50 -14.29
C ILE A 105 6.55 -2.07 -15.70
N LEU A 106 7.12 -0.88 -15.83
CA LEU A 106 7.63 -0.34 -17.08
C LEU A 106 9.13 -0.02 -16.96
N PRO A 107 9.89 0.00 -18.06
CA PRO A 107 9.49 -0.44 -19.39
C PRO A 107 9.36 -1.97 -19.51
N TYR A 108 8.77 -2.43 -20.61
CA TYR A 108 8.83 -3.85 -21.00
C TYR A 108 10.15 -4.11 -21.74
N PRO A 109 10.84 -5.26 -21.53
CA PRO A 109 12.17 -5.48 -22.09
C PRO A 109 12.18 -5.58 -23.63
N THR A 110 13.30 -5.19 -24.21
CA THR A 110 13.64 -5.36 -25.63
C THR A 110 15.04 -5.98 -25.73
N SER A 111 15.31 -6.80 -26.73
CA SER A 111 16.58 -7.56 -26.84
C SER A 111 17.83 -6.68 -26.97
N SER A 112 17.68 -5.45 -27.43
CA SER A 112 18.79 -4.56 -27.78
C SER A 112 19.12 -3.48 -26.75
N LYS A 113 18.33 -3.33 -25.68
CA LYS A 113 18.48 -2.23 -24.72
C LYS A 113 18.62 -2.77 -23.30
N ASP A 114 19.70 -2.36 -22.63
CA ASP A 114 19.81 -2.51 -21.19
C ASP A 114 18.95 -1.44 -20.49
N ILE A 115 18.01 -1.90 -19.66
CA ILE A 115 17.02 -1.08 -18.96
C ILE A 115 17.09 -1.29 -17.43
N SER A 116 18.16 -1.90 -16.93
CA SER A 116 18.28 -2.34 -15.53
C SER A 116 18.03 -1.21 -14.51
N GLU A 117 18.35 0.04 -14.85
CA GLU A 117 18.22 1.22 -13.98
C GLU A 117 17.05 2.16 -14.36
N GLU A 118 16.22 1.73 -15.31
CA GLU A 118 15.11 2.54 -15.86
C GLU A 118 13.74 2.11 -15.35
N TYR A 119 13.67 1.02 -14.58
CA TYR A 119 12.40 0.45 -14.14
C TYR A 119 11.61 1.39 -13.23
N VAL A 120 10.31 1.40 -13.47
CA VAL A 120 9.28 2.09 -12.71
C VAL A 120 8.17 1.09 -12.42
N ALA A 121 7.89 0.85 -11.15
CA ALA A 121 6.74 0.07 -10.72
C ALA A 121 5.56 1.01 -10.45
N THR A 122 4.37 0.65 -10.93
CA THR A 122 3.12 1.27 -10.50
C THR A 122 2.55 0.42 -9.37
N ILE A 123 2.40 1.02 -8.19
CA ILE A 123 1.88 0.33 -7.00
C ILE A 123 0.75 1.13 -6.37
N SER A 124 -0.09 0.46 -5.57
CA SER A 124 -1.07 1.12 -4.71
C SER A 124 -0.89 0.64 -3.27
N VAL A 125 -0.99 1.55 -2.31
CA VAL A 125 -1.01 1.25 -0.88
C VAL A 125 -2.37 1.62 -0.32
N SER A 126 -3.05 0.66 0.28
CA SER A 126 -4.36 0.85 0.92
C SER A 126 -4.32 0.30 2.34
N LYS A 127 -5.24 0.73 3.20
CA LYS A 127 -5.40 0.06 4.50
C LYS A 127 -6.00 -1.32 4.30
N ASN A 128 -5.45 -2.32 4.98
CA ASN A 128 -6.03 -3.62 5.12
C ASN A 128 -7.35 -3.50 5.92
N LYS A 129 -8.47 -3.43 5.21
CA LYS A 129 -9.81 -3.28 5.80
C LYS A 129 -10.17 -4.39 6.80
N ASN A 130 -9.49 -5.54 6.72
CA ASN A 130 -9.59 -6.62 7.70
C ASN A 130 -9.07 -6.24 9.10
N GLU A 131 -8.30 -5.16 9.23
CA GLU A 131 -7.75 -4.69 10.49
C GLU A 131 -8.44 -3.44 11.05
N ILE A 132 -9.11 -2.66 10.19
CA ILE A 132 -9.93 -1.49 10.57
C ILE A 132 -11.39 -1.91 10.80
N VAL A 133 -11.60 -2.99 11.54
CA VAL A 133 -12.91 -3.32 12.09
C VAL A 133 -13.00 -2.65 13.45
N LEU A 134 -13.92 -1.68 13.59
CA LEU A 134 -14.18 -1.02 14.88
C LEU A 134 -14.52 -2.09 15.95
N PRO A 135 -14.13 -1.93 17.22
CA PRO A 135 -14.54 -2.87 18.26
C PRO A 135 -16.07 -3.05 18.29
N PRO A 136 -16.60 -4.24 18.63
CA PRO A 136 -18.04 -4.53 18.62
C PRO A 136 -18.90 -3.47 19.32
N LEU A 137 -18.45 -3.01 20.49
CA LEU A 137 -19.13 -1.97 21.26
C LEU A 137 -19.18 -0.61 20.54
N LYS A 138 -18.19 -0.30 19.71
CA LYS A 138 -18.17 0.96 18.94
C LYS A 138 -19.05 0.86 17.70
N GLN A 139 -19.14 -0.31 17.08
CA GLN A 139 -20.10 -0.56 15.99
C GLN A 139 -21.54 -0.44 16.48
N SER A 140 -21.87 -1.05 17.62
CA SER A 140 -23.22 -0.95 18.19
C SER A 140 -23.58 0.47 18.63
N LYS A 141 -22.64 1.21 19.24
CA LYS A 141 -22.81 2.64 19.54
C LYS A 141 -23.03 3.49 18.29
N ASN A 142 -22.53 3.05 17.14
CA ASN A 142 -22.75 3.69 15.85
C ASN A 142 -24.01 3.17 15.12
N GLY A 143 -24.87 2.41 15.79
CA GLY A 143 -26.16 1.95 15.26
C GLY A 143 -26.12 0.63 14.48
N VAL A 144 -25.00 -0.08 14.46
CA VAL A 144 -24.94 -1.44 13.89
C VAL A 144 -25.69 -2.41 14.82
N LYS A 145 -26.61 -3.21 14.27
CA LYS A 145 -27.31 -4.23 15.05
C LYS A 145 -26.34 -5.33 15.52
N SER A 146 -26.58 -5.92 16.69
CA SER A 146 -25.66 -6.89 17.30
C SER A 146 -25.34 -8.09 16.40
N ASP A 147 -26.28 -8.54 15.57
CA ASP A 147 -26.17 -9.63 14.60
C ASP A 147 -25.46 -9.24 13.29
N LEU A 148 -25.33 -7.94 13.02
CA LEU A 148 -24.66 -7.38 11.85
C LEU A 148 -23.26 -6.81 12.16
N VAL A 149 -22.79 -6.99 13.40
CA VAL A 149 -21.44 -6.55 13.80
C VAL A 149 -20.38 -7.32 13.03
N SER A 150 -19.49 -6.59 12.36
CA SER A 150 -18.36 -7.19 11.65
C SER A 150 -17.24 -7.54 12.62
N CYS A 151 -16.60 -8.69 12.42
CA CYS A 151 -15.39 -9.07 13.15
C CYS A 151 -14.17 -9.05 12.24
N ARG A 152 -12.97 -8.92 12.84
CA ARG A 152 -11.72 -9.17 12.10
C ARG A 152 -11.72 -10.62 11.60
N PRO A 153 -11.06 -10.95 10.46
CA PRO A 153 -11.20 -12.26 9.82
C PRO A 153 -10.89 -13.49 10.70
N TRP A 154 -10.03 -13.33 11.71
CA TRP A 154 -9.65 -14.40 12.64
C TRP A 154 -10.52 -14.48 13.90
N LEU A 155 -11.58 -13.67 13.98
CA LEU A 155 -12.51 -13.64 15.09
C LEU A 155 -13.92 -13.96 14.58
N VAL A 156 -14.68 -14.68 15.40
CA VAL A 156 -16.08 -14.99 15.17
C VAL A 156 -16.95 -14.12 16.07
N LEU A 157 -18.07 -13.66 15.52
CA LEU A 157 -19.10 -12.95 16.28
C LEU A 157 -19.84 -13.94 17.19
N ILE A 158 -20.02 -13.55 18.44
CA ILE A 158 -20.93 -14.19 19.38
C ILE A 158 -21.82 -13.12 20.04
N ILE A 159 -23.01 -13.52 20.46
CA ILE A 159 -23.97 -12.63 21.12
C ILE A 159 -24.21 -13.16 22.52
N LYS A 160 -24.00 -12.31 23.52
CA LYS A 160 -24.22 -12.69 24.92
C LYS A 160 -25.70 -12.89 25.20
N ASN A 161 -26.05 -14.00 25.84
CA ASN A 161 -27.44 -14.37 26.10
C ASN A 161 -28.19 -13.40 27.03
N THR A 162 -27.48 -12.72 27.94
CA THR A 162 -28.12 -11.93 29.01
C THR A 162 -28.54 -10.53 28.58
N ASP A 163 -27.76 -9.89 27.71
CA ASP A 163 -27.92 -8.48 27.34
C ASP A 163 -27.79 -8.24 25.83
N SER A 164 -27.74 -9.32 25.04
CA SER A 164 -27.59 -9.29 23.59
C SER A 164 -26.38 -8.49 23.10
N SER A 165 -25.36 -8.32 23.95
CA SER A 165 -24.14 -7.61 23.56
C SER A 165 -23.28 -8.43 22.59
N PRO A 166 -22.76 -7.81 21.52
CA PRO A 166 -21.90 -8.49 20.55
C PRO A 166 -20.44 -8.54 21.04
N ALA A 167 -19.78 -9.67 20.81
CA ALA A 167 -18.33 -9.82 21.05
C ALA A 167 -17.67 -10.59 19.90
N CYS A 168 -16.48 -10.15 19.50
CA CYS A 168 -15.63 -10.87 18.56
C CYS A 168 -14.59 -11.67 19.35
N VAL A 169 -14.62 -13.00 19.24
CA VAL A 169 -13.72 -13.90 19.98
C VAL A 169 -13.04 -14.89 19.03
N LYS A 170 -11.97 -15.54 19.48
CA LYS A 170 -11.38 -16.67 18.72
C LYS A 170 -12.35 -17.85 18.71
N LEU A 171 -12.25 -18.71 17.69
CA LEU A 171 -13.08 -19.92 17.57
C LEU A 171 -12.98 -20.84 18.79
N GLU A 172 -11.77 -21.04 19.32
CA GLU A 172 -11.52 -21.79 20.58
C GLU A 172 -12.23 -21.18 21.80
N THR A 173 -12.35 -19.85 21.83
CA THR A 173 -13.00 -19.13 22.92
C THR A 173 -14.52 -19.18 22.78
N LYS A 174 -15.05 -19.16 21.53
CA LYS A 174 -16.47 -19.42 21.25
C LYS A 174 -16.89 -20.75 21.87
N ALA A 175 -16.14 -21.84 21.62
CA ALA A 175 -16.45 -23.15 22.17
C ALA A 175 -16.55 -23.15 23.70
N ARG A 176 -15.57 -22.56 24.39
CA ARG A 176 -15.59 -22.44 25.86
C ARG A 176 -16.74 -21.58 26.39
N LEU A 177 -17.10 -20.52 25.69
CA LEU A 177 -18.19 -19.63 26.08
C LEU A 177 -19.57 -20.27 25.83
N PHE A 178 -19.69 -21.09 24.80
CA PHE A 178 -20.87 -21.91 24.56
C PHE A 178 -21.08 -22.95 25.66
N GLU A 179 -20.04 -23.71 26.02
CA GLU A 179 -20.10 -24.71 27.12
C GLU A 179 -20.49 -24.08 28.47
N ARG A 180 -20.15 -22.81 28.67
CA ARG A 180 -20.47 -22.04 29.89
C ARG A 180 -21.83 -21.33 29.84
N GLY A 181 -22.61 -21.52 28.78
CA GLY A 181 -23.93 -20.92 28.62
C GLY A 181 -23.93 -19.41 28.37
N TRP A 182 -22.78 -18.83 27.99
CA TRP A 182 -22.64 -17.38 27.79
C TRP A 182 -23.25 -16.92 26.46
N THR A 183 -23.21 -17.78 25.44
CA THR A 183 -23.78 -17.58 24.10
C THR A 183 -24.49 -18.87 23.67
N THR A 184 -25.54 -18.76 22.85
CA THR A 184 -26.11 -19.90 22.13
C THR A 184 -25.30 -20.20 20.86
N ASP A 185 -25.30 -21.44 20.39
CA ASP A 185 -24.70 -21.78 19.11
C ASP A 185 -25.62 -21.27 18.01
N THR A 186 -25.33 -20.08 17.50
CA THR A 186 -25.96 -19.58 16.30
C THR A 186 -25.25 -20.25 15.13
N THR A 187 -26.01 -21.07 14.41
CA THR A 187 -25.61 -21.84 13.23
C THR A 187 -25.34 -20.92 12.05
#